data_AF-A0A4U5QNA4-F1
#
_entry.id   AF-A0A4U5QNA4-F1
#
_cell.length_a   1.000
_cell.length_b   1.000
_cell.length_c   1.000
_cell.angle_alpha   90.00
_cell.angle_beta   90.00
_cell.angle_gamma   90.00
#
_symmetry.space_group_name_H-M   'P 1'
#
loop_
_entity.id
_entity.type
_entity.pdbx_description
1 polymer ?
#
loop_
_entity_poly.entity_id
_entity_poly.type
_entity_poly.pdbx_seq_one_letter_code
_entity_poly.pdbx_strand_id
1 'polypeptide(L)'
;MEEQSLISQSANTQSPKPVSPYFNFTDPNNPYRMENGDHTTLIIVTELLTTENYVTWSRAMCRALRAKNKLGFISGIIARPASEEDPLFEMWERCNDMVVSWIQNAVSIDIKHTLAFVDDA
;
A
#
# COMPACT_ATOMS: atom_id res chain seq x y z
N MET A 1 12.89 32.32 -52.38
CA MET A 1 12.86 33.27 -51.26
C MET A 1 11.44 33.82 -51.26
N GLU A 2 10.49 33.36 -50.45
CA GLU A 2 10.46 32.53 -49.24
C GLU A 2 9.17 31.70 -49.26
N GLU A 3 9.24 30.44 -48.82
CA GLU A 3 8.07 29.63 -48.48
C GLU A 3 7.43 30.20 -47.20
N GLN A 4 6.16 30.60 -47.26
CA GLN A 4 5.37 30.83 -46.04
C GLN A 4 4.72 29.51 -45.62
N SER A 5 5.44 28.81 -44.73
CA SER A 5 4.96 27.64 -44.01
C SER A 5 3.87 28.04 -43.01
N LEU A 6 2.70 27.43 -43.19
CA LEU A 6 1.59 27.41 -42.24
C LEU A 6 2.00 26.61 -41.00
N ILE A 7 2.28 27.28 -39.88
CA ILE A 7 2.48 26.60 -38.59
C ILE A 7 1.10 26.53 -37.90
N SER A 8 0.45 25.37 -38.03
CA SER A 8 -0.67 25.00 -37.18
C SER A 8 -0.16 24.86 -35.74
N GLN A 9 -0.57 25.78 -34.85
CA GLN A 9 -0.34 25.62 -33.42
C GLN A 9 -1.21 24.47 -32.92
N SER A 10 -0.57 23.33 -32.66
CA SER A 10 -1.19 22.20 -31.97
C SER A 10 -1.58 22.65 -30.58
N ALA A 11 -2.88 22.87 -30.35
CA ALA A 11 -3.42 23.04 -29.01
C ALA A 11 -3.07 21.77 -28.20
N ASN A 12 -2.14 21.91 -27.25
CA ASN A 12 -1.75 20.83 -26.35
C ASN A 12 -2.94 20.57 -25.41
N THR A 13 -3.85 19.73 -25.89
CA THR A 13 -5.05 19.33 -25.14
C THR A 13 -4.59 18.25 -24.17
N GLN A 14 -4.02 18.68 -23.05
CA GLN A 14 -3.63 17.76 -22.00
C GLN A 14 -4.93 17.27 -21.35
N SER A 15 -5.37 16.08 -21.76
CA SER A 15 -6.46 15.35 -21.14
C SER A 15 -6.26 15.39 -19.62
N PRO A 16 -7.29 15.72 -18.81
CA PRO A 16 -7.12 15.70 -17.36
C PRO A 16 -6.64 14.30 -16.98
N LYS A 17 -5.44 14.22 -16.37
CA LYS A 17 -4.93 12.96 -15.83
C LYS A 17 -6.03 12.38 -14.94
N PRO A 18 -6.38 11.08 -15.07
CA PRO A 18 -7.38 10.49 -14.20
C PRO A 18 -6.94 10.71 -12.75
N VAL A 19 -7.72 11.51 -12.03
CA VAL A 19 -7.48 11.78 -10.62
C VAL A 19 -7.66 10.45 -9.92
N SER A 20 -6.59 9.92 -9.30
CA SER A 20 -6.65 8.66 -8.56
C SER A 20 -7.84 8.69 -7.61
N PRO A 21 -8.68 7.64 -7.54
CA PRO A 21 -9.83 7.60 -6.62
C PRO A 21 -9.41 7.77 -5.16
N TYR A 22 -8.12 7.55 -4.86
CA TYR A 22 -7.52 7.67 -3.54
C TYR A 22 -7.24 9.10 -3.09
N PHE A 23 -7.38 10.12 -3.95
CA PHE A 23 -7.24 11.53 -3.55
C PHE A 23 -8.44 12.06 -2.75
N ASN A 24 -9.56 11.31 -2.70
CA ASN A 24 -10.66 11.67 -1.80
C ASN A 24 -10.35 11.21 -0.37
N PHE A 25 -9.63 12.03 0.40
CA PHE A 25 -9.24 11.72 1.78
C PHE A 25 -10.38 11.72 2.79
N THR A 26 -11.56 12.20 2.38
CA THR A 26 -12.78 12.16 3.21
C THR A 26 -13.58 10.88 3.05
N ASP A 27 -13.27 10.06 2.03
CA ASP A 27 -13.90 8.77 1.84
C ASP A 27 -13.52 7.82 2.99
N PRO A 28 -14.50 7.32 3.77
CA PRO A 28 -14.21 6.34 4.82
C PRO A 28 -13.61 5.03 4.27
N ASN A 29 -13.83 4.71 2.99
CA ASN A 29 -13.27 3.53 2.34
C ASN A 29 -11.91 3.78 1.67
N ASN A 30 -11.33 4.97 1.85
CA ASN A 30 -10.01 5.26 1.32
C ASN A 30 -8.98 4.32 1.98
N PRO A 31 -8.23 3.51 1.21
CA PRO A 31 -7.33 2.52 1.79
C PRO A 31 -6.12 3.15 2.49
N TYR A 32 -5.77 4.41 2.18
CA TYR A 32 -4.70 5.15 2.86
C TYR A 32 -5.14 5.75 4.21
N ARG A 33 -6.41 5.61 4.57
CA ARG A 33 -6.93 6.10 5.85
C ARG A 33 -6.51 5.15 6.99
N MET A 34 -5.99 5.73 8.06
CA MET A 34 -5.74 5.03 9.33
C MET A 34 -6.95 5.16 10.24
N GLU A 35 -7.40 4.07 10.85
CA GLU A 35 -8.54 4.09 11.77
C GLU A 35 -8.12 4.51 13.18
N ASN A 36 -9.10 4.98 13.96
CA ASN A 36 -8.90 5.25 15.38
C ASN A 36 -8.57 3.94 16.11
N GLY A 37 -7.35 3.83 16.64
CA GLY A 37 -6.86 2.62 17.29
C GLY A 37 -5.87 1.81 16.45
N ASP A 38 -5.56 2.23 15.22
CA ASP A 38 -4.46 1.65 14.47
C ASP A 38 -3.12 2.08 15.06
N HIS A 39 -2.36 1.10 15.53
CA HIS A 39 -1.00 1.30 16.02
C HIS A 39 -0.15 0.07 15.71
N THR A 40 1.17 0.25 15.69
CA THR A 40 2.12 -0.77 15.24
C THR A 40 2.12 -2.01 16.13
N THR A 41 1.76 -1.89 17.41
CA THR A 41 1.69 -3.01 18.37
C THR A 41 0.36 -3.77 18.37
N LEU A 42 -0.59 -3.41 17.49
CA LEU A 42 -1.88 -4.09 17.40
C LEU A 42 -1.70 -5.52 16.87
N ILE A 43 -2.26 -6.49 17.58
CA ILE A 43 -2.25 -7.91 17.18
C ILE A 43 -3.54 -8.17 16.38
N ILE A 44 -3.41 -8.27 15.06
CA ILE A 44 -4.56 -8.51 14.16
C ILE A 44 -4.81 -10.00 13.87
N VAL A 45 -3.83 -10.85 14.17
CA VAL A 45 -3.92 -12.32 14.12
C VAL A 45 -3.20 -12.88 15.36
N THR A 46 -3.89 -13.70 16.14
CA THR A 46 -3.35 -14.26 17.40
C THR A 46 -2.47 -15.50 17.18
N GLU A 47 -2.72 -16.24 16.10
CA GLU A 47 -1.92 -17.39 15.73
C GLU A 47 -0.63 -16.92 15.04
N LEU A 48 0.53 -17.23 15.62
CA LEU A 48 1.82 -16.84 15.05
C LEU A 48 2.18 -17.74 13.87
N LEU A 49 2.81 -17.17 12.84
CA LEU A 49 3.35 -17.93 11.72
C LEU A 49 4.46 -18.86 12.23
N THR A 50 4.34 -20.14 11.90
CA THR A 50 5.35 -21.18 12.08
C THR A 50 5.64 -21.83 10.72
N THR A 51 6.63 -22.74 10.69
CA THR A 51 7.00 -23.47 9.48
C THR A 51 5.90 -24.42 8.99
N GLU A 52 4.91 -24.73 9.83
CA GLU A 52 3.90 -25.76 9.58
C GLU A 52 2.50 -25.19 9.29
N ASN A 53 2.22 -23.94 9.69
CA ASN A 53 0.86 -23.38 9.66
C ASN A 53 0.63 -22.28 8.59
N TYR A 54 1.54 -22.08 7.65
CA TYR A 54 1.49 -20.98 6.67
C TYR A 54 0.12 -20.85 5.98
N VAL A 55 -0.51 -21.95 5.57
CA VAL A 55 -1.81 -21.92 4.87
C VAL A 55 -2.92 -21.37 5.78
N THR A 56 -2.97 -21.79 7.04
CA THR A 56 -3.97 -21.31 8.00
C THR A 56 -3.69 -19.87 8.39
N TRP A 57 -2.42 -19.56 8.68
CA TRP A 57 -1.95 -18.23 9.04
C TRP A 57 -2.22 -17.21 7.93
N SER A 58 -1.82 -17.49 6.69
CA SER A 58 -2.00 -16.58 5.54
C SER A 58 -3.47 -16.27 5.30
N ARG A 59 -4.36 -17.26 5.44
CA ARG A 59 -5.81 -17.04 5.34
C ARG A 59 -6.33 -16.15 6.48
N ALA A 60 -5.82 -16.33 7.71
CA ALA A 60 -6.18 -15.47 8.83
C ALA A 60 -5.69 -14.03 8.62
N MET A 61 -4.43 -13.86 8.23
CA MET A 61 -3.81 -12.57 7.94
C MET A 61 -4.53 -11.83 6.81
N CYS A 62 -4.81 -12.50 5.69
CA CYS A 62 -5.57 -11.90 4.59
C CYS A 62 -6.97 -11.44 5.00
N ARG A 63 -7.67 -12.18 5.87
CA ARG A 63 -8.98 -11.77 6.40
C ARG A 63 -8.86 -10.53 7.29
N ALA A 64 -7.88 -10.52 8.19
CA ALA A 64 -7.64 -9.40 9.09
C ALA A 64 -7.29 -8.12 8.32
N LEU A 65 -6.35 -8.19 7.38
CA LEU A 65 -5.98 -7.06 6.52
C LEU A 65 -7.13 -6.58 5.65
N ARG A 66 -8.00 -7.49 5.17
CA ARG A 66 -9.21 -7.09 4.43
C ARG A 66 -10.19 -6.34 5.31
N ALA A 67 -10.41 -6.78 6.55
CA ALA A 67 -11.26 -6.08 7.50
C ALA A 67 -10.76 -4.66 7.80
N LYS A 68 -9.44 -4.45 7.74
CA LYS A 68 -8.80 -3.12 7.91
C LYS A 68 -8.64 -2.31 6.62
N ASN A 69 -9.14 -2.81 5.49
CA ASN A 69 -8.96 -2.21 4.17
C ASN A 69 -7.49 -2.00 3.77
N LYS A 70 -6.61 -2.95 4.16
CA LYS A 70 -5.16 -2.92 3.87
C LYS A 70 -4.65 -4.08 3.02
N LEU A 71 -5.53 -5.01 2.62
CA LEU A 71 -5.15 -6.14 1.77
C LEU A 71 -4.55 -5.70 0.41
N GLY A 72 -4.96 -4.52 -0.09
CA GLY A 72 -4.46 -3.96 -1.35
C GLY A 72 -2.95 -3.70 -1.36
N PHE A 73 -2.35 -3.41 -0.20
CA PHE A 73 -0.91 -3.13 -0.07
C PHE A 73 -0.07 -4.40 -0.29
N ILE A 74 -0.48 -5.54 0.29
CA ILE A 74 0.26 -6.80 0.12
C ILE A 74 -0.03 -7.52 -1.21
N SER A 75 -1.18 -7.22 -1.83
CA SER A 75 -1.56 -7.84 -3.11
C SER A 75 -1.07 -7.05 -4.32
N GLY A 76 -0.45 -5.89 -4.11
CA GLY A 76 0.02 -5.00 -5.19
C GLY A 76 -1.09 -4.23 -5.90
N ILE A 77 -2.36 -4.38 -5.50
CA ILE A 77 -3.47 -3.59 -6.03
C ILE A 77 -3.26 -2.10 -5.71
N ILE A 78 -2.69 -1.81 -4.55
CA ILE A 78 -2.27 -0.47 -4.12
C ILE A 78 -0.75 -0.43 -4.21
N ALA A 79 -0.26 -0.17 -5.42
CA ALA A 79 1.16 -0.09 -5.70
C ALA A 79 1.80 1.15 -5.05
N ARG A 80 3.09 1.03 -4.72
CA ARG A 80 3.91 2.17 -4.33
C ARG A 80 3.92 3.21 -5.46
N PRO A 81 3.65 4.49 -5.18
CA PRO A 81 3.80 5.54 -6.19
C PRO A 81 5.22 5.59 -6.76
N ALA A 82 5.35 5.84 -8.06
CA ALA A 82 6.64 5.78 -8.76
C ALA A 82 7.54 6.99 -8.49
N SER A 83 6.96 8.09 -7.97
CA SER A 83 7.63 9.36 -7.72
C SER A 83 7.35 9.78 -6.28
N GLU A 84 8.37 10.27 -5.60
CA GLU A 84 8.28 10.77 -4.22
C GLU A 84 7.47 12.07 -4.15
N GLU A 85 7.33 12.76 -5.29
CA GLU A 85 6.49 13.95 -5.43
C GLU A 85 4.99 13.63 -5.55
N ASP A 86 4.60 12.36 -5.67
CA ASP A 86 3.20 11.95 -5.63
C ASP A 86 2.62 12.22 -4.23
N PRO A 87 1.52 12.97 -4.09
CA PRO A 87 0.91 13.24 -2.78
C PRO A 87 0.49 11.98 -2.01
N LEU A 88 0.36 10.82 -2.67
CA LEU A 88 0.06 9.54 -2.02
C LEU A 88 1.30 8.80 -1.50
N PHE A 89 2.52 9.27 -1.82
CA PHE A 89 3.76 8.55 -1.47
C PHE A 89 3.93 8.37 0.03
N GLU A 90 3.97 9.46 0.81
CA GLU A 90 4.10 9.38 2.28
C GLU A 90 2.95 8.61 2.94
N MET A 91 1.74 8.71 2.36
CA MET A 91 0.57 8.00 2.86
C MET A 91 0.68 6.50 2.60
N TRP A 92 1.25 6.13 1.46
CA TRP A 92 1.56 4.74 1.12
C TRP A 92 2.59 4.18 2.09
N GLU A 93 3.69 4.89 2.32
CA GLU A 93 4.75 4.46 3.24
C GLU A 93 4.22 4.23 4.65
N ARG A 94 3.44 5.17 5.19
CA ARG A 94 2.81 5.02 6.51
C ARG A 94 1.93 3.78 6.61
N CYS A 95 1.12 3.52 5.58
CA CYS A 95 0.26 2.34 5.56
C CYS A 95 1.07 1.05 5.42
N ASN A 96 2.11 1.07 4.58
CA ASN A 96 3.02 -0.04 4.40
C ASN A 96 3.72 -0.41 5.72
N ASP A 97 4.30 0.55 6.42
CA ASP A 97 4.97 0.34 7.71
C ASP A 97 4.04 -0.27 8.76
N MET A 98 2.77 0.15 8.76
CA MET A 98 1.76 -0.41 9.65
C MET A 98 1.45 -1.86 9.31
N VAL A 99 1.26 -2.17 8.02
CA VAL A 99 1.00 -3.53 7.53
C VAL A 99 2.19 -4.45 7.85
N VAL A 100 3.41 -3.98 7.60
CA VAL A 100 4.65 -4.69 7.94
C VAL A 100 4.72 -4.96 9.44
N SER A 101 4.45 -3.95 10.27
CA SER A 101 4.44 -4.11 11.74
C SER A 101 3.44 -5.17 12.20
N TRP A 102 2.22 -5.19 11.65
CA TRP A 102 1.22 -6.18 11.99
C TRP A 102 1.59 -7.60 11.54
N ILE A 103 2.20 -7.73 10.35
CA ILE A 103 2.70 -9.01 9.86
C ILE A 103 3.83 -9.50 10.78
N GLN A 104 4.81 -8.65 11.07
CA GLN A 104 5.91 -8.98 11.97
C GLN A 104 5.40 -9.39 13.35
N ASN A 105 4.41 -8.70 13.92
CA ASN A 105 3.83 -9.11 15.21
C ASN A 105 3.13 -10.47 15.18
N ALA A 106 2.68 -10.92 14.01
CA ALA A 106 2.05 -12.21 13.81
C ALA A 106 3.02 -13.32 13.35
N VAL A 107 4.34 -13.12 13.44
CA VAL A 107 5.35 -14.13 13.11
C VAL A 107 6.03 -14.66 14.37
N SER A 108 6.26 -15.98 14.47
CA SER A 108 6.96 -16.58 15.61
C SER A 108 8.41 -16.10 15.69
N ILE A 109 8.97 -16.11 16.90
CA ILE A 109 10.37 -15.71 17.11
C ILE A 109 11.35 -16.56 16.30
N ASP A 110 11.05 -17.85 16.14
CA ASP A 110 11.87 -18.80 15.38
C ASP A 110 12.02 -18.39 13.91
N ILE A 111 10.97 -17.80 13.32
CA ILE A 111 11.00 -17.26 11.95
C ILE A 111 11.52 -15.82 11.94
N LYS A 112 11.27 -15.01 12.96
CA LYS A 112 11.83 -13.65 13.04
C LYS A 112 13.36 -13.64 13.01
N HIS A 113 13.99 -14.62 13.66
CA HIS A 113 15.46 -14.75 13.64
C HIS A 113 16.01 -15.07 12.25
N THR A 114 15.22 -15.69 11.35
CA THR A 114 15.60 -15.90 9.96
C THR A 114 15.25 -14.72 9.03
N LEU A 115 14.34 -13.85 9.46
CA LEU A 115 13.88 -12.65 8.74
C LEU A 115 14.62 -11.35 9.11
N ALA A 116 15.60 -11.38 10.03
CA ALA A 116 16.30 -10.19 10.54
C ALA A 116 17.06 -9.34 9.49
N PHE A 117 16.96 -9.68 8.19
CA PHE A 117 17.64 -9.04 7.07
C PHE A 117 16.71 -8.69 5.89
N VAL A 118 15.38 -8.67 6.07
CA VAL A 118 14.43 -8.37 4.99
C VAL A 118 13.79 -6.99 5.20
N ASP A 119 14.18 -6.04 4.36
CA ASP A 119 13.73 -4.64 4.40
C ASP A 119 12.49 -4.35 3.53
N ASP A 120 12.05 -5.30 2.69
CA ASP A 120 10.90 -5.15 1.79
C ASP A 120 9.94 -6.36 1.84
N ALA A 121 8.64 -6.11 1.68
CA ALA A 121 7.56 -7.11 1.72
C ALA A 121 7.31 -7.82 0.38
#